data_AF-A0A6A0JRI4-F1
#
_entry.id   AF-A0A6A0JRI4-F1
#
_cell.length_a   1.000
_cell.length_b   1.000
_cell.length_c   1.000
_cell.angle_alpha   90.00
_cell.angle_beta   90.00
_cell.angle_gamma   90.00
#
_symmetry.space_group_name_H-M   'P 1'
#
loop_
_entity.id
_entity.type
_entity.pdbx_description
1 polymer ?
#
loop_
_entity_poly.entity_id
_entity_poly.type
_entity_poly.pdbx_seq_one_letter_code
_entity_poly.pdbx_strand_id
1 'polypeptide(L)'
;MSHITGIITAAGFSKRMGTLKALLPWKGTTMISHQINCLRHSGCTDIIVVLGFKSKQINDEIDCENVIVVENNDYSYGRASSIKSGVRKSHFDTDCFVILGVDQPRNSEIISSLINSHLQSESLITSPR
;
A
#
# COMPACT_ATOMS: atom_id res chain seq x y z
N MET A 1 11.61 18.77 1.46
CA MET A 1 10.86 17.69 2.12
C MET A 1 11.05 16.46 1.26
N SER A 2 11.23 15.28 1.86
CA SER A 2 11.34 14.04 1.07
C SER A 2 9.96 13.62 0.55
N HIS A 3 9.89 13.22 -0.71
CA HIS A 3 8.69 12.71 -1.37
C HIS A 3 8.59 11.20 -1.11
N ILE A 4 7.60 10.81 -0.30
CA ILE A 4 7.45 9.44 0.18
C ILE A 4 6.19 8.84 -0.46
N THR A 5 6.38 7.79 -1.27
CA THR A 5 5.25 7.08 -1.90
C THR A 5 4.91 5.82 -1.10
N GLY A 6 3.68 5.75 -0.59
CA GLY A 6 3.12 4.52 -0.02
C GLY A 6 2.57 3.60 -1.11
N ILE A 7 2.92 2.32 -1.08
CA ILE A 7 2.41 1.29 -1.99
C ILE A 7 1.69 0.21 -1.19
N ILE A 8 0.39 0.08 -1.41
CA ILE A 8 -0.42 -1.02 -0.86
C ILE A 8 -0.54 -2.13 -1.91
N THR A 9 -0.06 -3.33 -1.58
CA THR A 9 -0.29 -4.52 -2.43
C THR A 9 -1.59 -5.21 -2.03
N ALA A 10 -2.62 -5.12 -2.87
CA ALA A 10 -3.95 -5.69 -2.64
C ALA A 10 -4.44 -6.61 -3.79
N ALA A 11 -3.57 -6.96 -4.74
CA ALA A 11 -3.92 -7.72 -5.94
C ALA A 11 -4.19 -9.23 -5.73
N GLY A 12 -3.95 -9.74 -4.52
CA GLY A 12 -3.93 -11.18 -4.23
C GLY A 12 -5.30 -11.85 -4.18
N PHE A 13 -5.36 -13.12 -4.61
CA PHE A 13 -6.59 -13.91 -4.72
C PHE A 13 -7.41 -14.12 -3.43
N SER A 14 -6.80 -13.97 -2.25
CA SER A 14 -7.44 -14.25 -0.96
C SER A 14 -8.03 -15.69 -0.78
N LYS A 15 -7.53 -16.68 -1.54
CA LYS A 15 -8.11 -18.04 -1.65
C LYS A 15 -8.43 -18.71 -0.30
N ARG A 16 -7.48 -18.71 0.64
CA ARG A 16 -7.65 -19.37 1.96
C ARG A 16 -8.72 -18.72 2.84
N MET A 17 -8.96 -17.42 2.68
CA MET A 17 -9.93 -16.70 3.49
C MET A 17 -11.36 -16.76 2.90
N GLY A 18 -11.52 -17.16 1.64
CA GLY A 18 -12.82 -17.21 0.95
C GLY A 18 -13.46 -15.84 0.67
N THR A 19 -12.97 -14.77 1.30
CA THR A 19 -13.38 -13.39 1.10
C THR A 19 -12.19 -12.51 0.73
N LEU A 20 -12.46 -11.37 0.09
CA LEU A 20 -11.43 -10.40 -0.30
C LEU A 20 -10.85 -9.73 0.95
N LYS A 21 -9.57 -9.97 1.24
CA LYS A 21 -8.89 -9.40 2.41
C LYS A 21 -9.04 -7.87 2.47
N ALA A 22 -8.88 -7.20 1.34
CA ALA A 22 -9.00 -5.75 1.24
C ALA A 22 -10.33 -5.21 1.79
N LEU A 23 -11.42 -5.98 1.68
CA LEU A 23 -12.77 -5.57 2.06
C LEU A 23 -13.19 -6.06 3.45
N LEU A 24 -12.28 -6.67 4.21
CA LEU A 24 -12.59 -7.09 5.57
C LEU A 24 -12.89 -5.87 6.45
N PRO A 25 -13.93 -5.93 7.30
CA PRO A 25 -14.16 -4.90 8.30
C PRO A 25 -12.95 -4.79 9.24
N TRP A 26 -12.43 -3.57 9.40
CA TRP A 26 -11.29 -3.28 10.25
C TRP A 26 -11.40 -1.89 10.85
N LYS A 27 -11.41 -1.80 12.19
CA LYS A 27 -11.41 -0.52 12.94
C LYS A 27 -12.48 0.48 12.46
N GLY A 28 -13.69 0.00 12.14
CA GLY A 28 -14.81 0.84 11.70
C GLY A 28 -14.81 1.23 10.22
N THR A 29 -13.90 0.68 9.42
CA THR A 29 -13.81 0.85 7.96
C THR A 29 -13.46 -0.50 7.29
N THR A 30 -13.00 -0.52 6.05
CA THR A 30 -12.42 -1.70 5.39
C THR A 30 -10.90 -1.74 5.58
N MET A 31 -10.29 -2.91 5.44
CA MET A 31 -8.85 -3.05 5.62
C MET A 31 -8.05 -2.19 4.62
N ILE A 32 -8.53 -2.04 3.38
CA ILE A 32 -7.89 -1.16 2.39
C ILE A 32 -7.98 0.31 2.79
N SER A 33 -9.17 0.78 3.16
CA SER A 33 -9.38 2.19 3.54
C SER A 33 -8.67 2.54 4.84
N HIS A 34 -8.58 1.60 5.79
CA HIS A 34 -7.75 1.77 6.98
C HIS A 34 -6.28 1.99 6.63
N GLN A 35 -5.70 1.16 5.76
CA GLN A 35 -4.29 1.27 5.40
C GLN A 35 -3.97 2.54 4.61
N ILE A 36 -4.85 2.95 3.68
CA ILE A 36 -4.73 4.22 2.96
C ILE A 36 -4.66 5.36 3.98
N ASN A 37 -5.58 5.39 4.95
CA ASN A 37 -5.58 6.41 5.98
C ASN A 37 -4.33 6.36 6.85
N CYS A 38 -3.85 5.18 7.24
CA CYS A 38 -2.61 5.09 7.99
C CYS A 38 -1.42 5.65 7.22
N LEU A 39 -1.26 5.35 5.92
CA LEU A 39 -0.20 5.92 5.09
C LEU A 39 -0.29 7.45 5.00
N ARG A 40 -1.50 8.01 4.80
CA ARG A 40 -1.72 9.47 4.79
C ARG A 40 -1.24 10.11 6.08
N HIS A 41 -1.67 9.58 7.22
CA HIS A 41 -1.32 10.10 8.54
C HIS A 41 0.15 9.88 8.91
N SER A 42 0.88 9.05 8.15
CA SER A 42 2.31 8.79 8.37
C SER A 42 3.25 9.68 7.57
N GLY A 43 2.72 10.58 6.75
CA GLY A 43 3.54 11.49 5.94
C GLY A 43 3.90 10.95 4.56
N CYS A 44 3.21 9.91 4.06
CA CYS A 44 3.27 9.58 2.64
C CYS A 44 2.55 10.67 1.84
N THR A 45 3.24 11.30 0.89
CA THR A 45 2.69 12.35 0.02
C THR A 45 1.84 11.77 -1.10
N ASP A 46 2.20 10.58 -1.55
CA ASP A 46 1.50 9.84 -2.61
C ASP A 46 1.15 8.44 -2.12
N ILE A 47 -0.02 7.95 -2.52
CA ILE A 47 -0.48 6.61 -2.17
C ILE A 47 -0.90 5.88 -3.44
N ILE A 48 -0.29 4.72 -3.65
CA ILE A 48 -0.57 3.84 -4.77
C ILE A 48 -1.18 2.56 -4.23
N VAL A 49 -2.38 2.22 -4.71
CA VAL A 49 -3.03 0.95 -4.40
C VAL A 49 -2.95 0.04 -5.62
N VAL A 50 -2.28 -1.09 -5.47
CA VAL A 50 -2.13 -2.06 -6.54
C VAL A 50 -3.16 -3.18 -6.40
N LEU A 51 -4.12 -3.19 -7.31
CA LEU A 51 -5.22 -4.13 -7.40
C LEU A 51 -4.95 -5.24 -8.44
N GLY A 52 -5.80 -6.25 -8.46
CA GLY A 52 -5.69 -7.40 -9.34
C GLY A 52 -6.96 -8.24 -9.30
N PHE A 53 -6.92 -9.40 -8.63
CA PHE A 53 -8.10 -10.25 -8.52
C PHE A 53 -9.31 -9.48 -7.95
N LYS A 54 -10.40 -9.43 -8.72
CA LYS A 54 -11.62 -8.67 -8.40
C LYS A 54 -11.36 -7.17 -8.13
N SER A 55 -10.46 -6.55 -8.90
CA SER A 55 -10.08 -5.13 -8.78
C SER A 55 -11.28 -4.19 -8.64
N LYS A 56 -12.28 -4.32 -9.52
CA LYS A 56 -13.49 -3.48 -9.50
C LYS A 56 -14.16 -3.43 -8.12
N GLN A 57 -14.37 -4.59 -7.49
CA GLN A 57 -15.03 -4.66 -6.18
C GLN A 57 -14.22 -3.98 -5.08
N ILE A 58 -12.89 -4.00 -5.18
CA ILE A 58 -12.01 -3.34 -4.22
C ILE A 58 -11.94 -1.84 -4.50
N ASN A 59 -11.93 -1.46 -5.78
CA ASN A 59 -11.88 -0.07 -6.21
C ASN A 59 -13.11 0.73 -5.78
N ASP A 60 -14.29 0.11 -5.77
CA ASP A 60 -15.53 0.74 -5.32
C ASP A 60 -15.49 1.18 -3.83
N GLU A 61 -14.56 0.64 -3.04
CA GLU A 61 -14.36 0.95 -1.61
C GLU A 61 -13.22 1.95 -1.36
N ILE A 62 -12.47 2.31 -2.40
CA ILE A 62 -11.34 3.24 -2.32
C ILE A 62 -11.86 4.65 -2.58
N ASP A 63 -11.65 5.53 -1.62
CA ASP A 63 -11.78 6.96 -1.85
C ASP A 63 -10.62 7.45 -2.73
N CYS A 64 -10.97 7.92 -3.92
CA CYS A 64 -10.03 8.32 -4.96
C CYS A 64 -9.29 9.62 -4.67
N GLU A 65 -9.65 10.38 -3.62
CA GLU A 65 -8.95 11.63 -3.32
C GLU A 65 -7.47 11.35 -2.98
N ASN A 66 -6.55 11.80 -3.84
CA ASN A 66 -5.11 11.61 -3.69
C ASN A 66 -4.65 10.14 -3.56
N VAL A 67 -5.35 9.20 -4.19
CA VAL A 67 -4.94 7.78 -4.30
C VAL A 67 -4.87 7.37 -5.77
N ILE A 68 -3.73 6.81 -6.17
CA ILE A 68 -3.53 6.26 -7.50
C ILE A 68 -3.82 4.76 -7.46
N VAL A 69 -4.85 4.34 -8.18
CA VAL A 69 -5.16 2.92 -8.32
C VAL A 69 -4.46 2.34 -9.55
N VAL A 70 -3.78 1.22 -9.37
CA VAL A 70 -3.08 0.48 -10.43
C VAL A 70 -3.65 -0.92 -10.53
N GLU A 71 -4.16 -1.28 -11.70
CA GLU A 71 -4.53 -2.67 -11.99
C GLU A 71 -3.31 -3.45 -12.49
N ASN A 72 -2.88 -4.45 -11.72
CA ASN A 72 -1.76 -5.32 -12.09
C ASN A 72 -2.28 -6.63 -12.70
N ASN A 73 -2.39 -6.72 -14.02
CA ASN A 73 -2.84 -7.96 -14.70
C ASN A 73 -1.95 -9.18 -14.44
N ASP A 74 -0.70 -8.95 -14.02
CA ASP A 74 0.31 -9.97 -13.74
C ASP A 74 0.30 -10.46 -12.27
N TYR A 75 -0.76 -10.17 -11.51
CA TYR A 75 -0.85 -10.48 -10.07
C TYR A 75 -0.63 -11.97 -9.73
N SER A 76 -0.83 -12.88 -10.69
CA SER A 76 -0.54 -14.31 -10.54
C SER A 76 0.95 -14.63 -10.41
N TYR A 77 1.86 -13.76 -10.87
CA TYR A 77 3.31 -13.91 -10.69
C TYR A 77 3.80 -13.52 -9.29
N GLY A 78 2.87 -13.22 -8.37
CA GLY A 78 3.18 -12.96 -6.96
C GLY A 78 3.44 -11.50 -6.64
N ARG A 79 3.70 -11.22 -5.35
CA ARG A 79 3.73 -9.86 -4.78
C ARG A 79 4.77 -8.94 -5.44
N ALA A 80 5.88 -9.49 -5.93
CA ALA A 80 6.90 -8.70 -6.62
C ALA A 80 6.37 -8.03 -7.90
N SER A 81 5.44 -8.67 -8.63
CA SER A 81 4.77 -8.04 -9.77
C SER A 81 3.99 -6.80 -9.34
N SER A 82 3.25 -6.89 -8.23
CA SER A 82 2.50 -5.76 -7.68
C SER A 82 3.41 -4.61 -7.25
N ILE A 83 4.52 -4.91 -6.57
CA ILE A 83 5.48 -3.88 -6.16
C ILE A 83 6.04 -3.16 -7.39
N LYS A 84 6.47 -3.91 -8.42
CA LYS A 84 6.96 -3.33 -9.68
C LYS A 84 5.91 -2.44 -10.36
N SER A 85 4.66 -2.90 -10.42
CA SER A 85 3.57 -2.11 -11.01
C SER A 85 3.29 -0.83 -10.23
N GLY A 86 3.37 -0.86 -8.90
CA GLY A 86 3.25 0.33 -8.05
C GLY A 86 4.40 1.33 -8.29
N VAL A 87 5.65 0.86 -8.23
CA VAL A 87 6.84 1.71 -8.46
C VAL A 87 6.84 2.33 -9.85
N ARG A 88 6.40 1.60 -10.89
CA ARG A 88 6.31 2.16 -12.26
C ARG A 88 5.31 3.30 -12.39
N LYS A 89 4.35 3.41 -11.46
CA LYS A 89 3.31 4.44 -11.49
C LYS A 89 3.62 5.62 -10.57
N SER A 90 4.64 5.51 -9.70
CA SER A 90 5.02 6.61 -8.83
C SER A 90 5.56 7.80 -9.61
N HIS A 91 5.52 8.95 -8.96
CA HIS A 91 6.10 10.16 -9.52
C HIS A 91 7.63 10.06 -9.59
N PHE A 92 8.25 10.80 -10.51
CA PHE A 92 9.69 10.69 -10.78
C PHE A 92 10.57 11.27 -9.67
N ASP A 93 9.99 12.11 -8.80
CA ASP A 93 10.66 12.75 -7.66
C ASP A 93 10.52 11.94 -6.36
N THR A 94 9.95 10.73 -6.40
CA THR A 94 9.84 9.88 -5.20
C THR A 94 11.22 9.52 -4.67
N ASP A 95 11.53 9.94 -3.44
CA ASP A 95 12.79 9.66 -2.76
C ASP A 95 12.82 8.25 -2.16
N CYS A 96 11.70 7.79 -1.61
CA CYS A 96 11.60 6.45 -1.02
C CYS A 96 10.17 5.88 -1.05
N PHE A 97 10.09 4.56 -0.85
CA PHE A 97 8.83 3.82 -0.88
C PHE A 97 8.52 3.16 0.45
N VAL A 98 7.27 3.27 0.90
CA VAL A 98 6.72 2.44 1.98
C VAL A 98 5.89 1.32 1.35
N ILE A 99 6.29 0.07 1.54
CA ILE A 99 5.58 -1.09 0.98
C ILE A 99 4.76 -1.75 2.09
N LEU A 100 3.44 -1.83 1.89
CA LEU A 100 2.52 -2.45 2.84
C LEU A 100 1.64 -3.50 2.14
N GLY A 101 1.57 -4.70 2.72
CA GLY A 101 0.59 -5.70 2.30
C GLY A 101 -0.78 -5.38 2.89
N VAL A 102 -1.84 -5.47 2.08
CA VAL A 102 -3.21 -5.23 2.59
C VAL A 102 -3.57 -6.17 3.75
N ASP A 103 -2.94 -7.34 3.84
CA ASP A 103 -3.14 -8.32 4.90
C ASP A 103 -2.25 -8.16 6.12
N GLN A 104 -1.46 -7.08 6.18
CA GLN A 104 -0.57 -6.72 7.28
C GLN A 104 -0.90 -5.30 7.78
N PRO A 105 -2.09 -5.05 8.36
CA PRO A 105 -2.42 -3.71 8.84
C PRO A 105 -1.39 -3.22 9.87
N ARG A 106 -1.03 -1.95 9.75
CA ARG A 106 -0.13 -1.21 10.62
C ARG A 106 -0.78 0.12 10.96
N ASN A 107 -0.58 0.57 12.19
CA ASN A 107 -0.99 1.92 12.58
C ASN A 107 -0.03 2.96 11.99
N SER A 108 -0.48 4.21 11.97
CA SER A 108 0.31 5.32 11.44
C SER A 108 1.60 5.54 12.22
N GLU A 109 1.62 5.30 13.53
CA GLU A 109 2.78 5.56 14.37
C GLU A 109 3.97 4.66 14.01
N ILE A 110 3.72 3.37 13.76
CA ILE A 110 4.77 2.43 13.33
C ILE A 110 5.31 2.84 11.95
N ILE A 111 4.44 3.22 11.03
CA ILE A 111 4.84 3.62 9.67
C ILE A 111 5.66 4.92 9.74
N SER A 112 5.25 5.92 10.51
CA SER A 112 6.00 7.17 10.69
C SER A 112 7.37 6.92 11.31
N SER A 113 7.45 6.05 12.33
CA SER A 113 8.71 5.66 12.94
C SER A 113 9.64 4.97 11.93
N LEU A 114 9.09 4.08 11.09
CA LEU A 114 9.83 3.41 10.03
C LEU A 114 10.38 4.40 9.00
N ILE A 115 9.55 5.34 8.54
CA ILE A 115 9.94 6.40 7.60
C ILE A 115 11.07 7.23 8.20
N ASN A 116 10.89 7.73 9.42
CA ASN A 116 11.90 8.55 10.09
C ASN A 116 13.22 7.80 10.26
N SER A 117 13.17 6.54 10.68
CA SER A 117 14.36 5.70 10.81
C SER A 117 15.04 5.45 9.46
N HIS A 118 14.30 5.28 8.37
CA HIS A 118 14.85 5.10 7.04
C HIS A 118 15.55 6.37 6.56
N LEU A 119 14.89 7.53 6.67
CA LEU A 119 15.43 8.84 6.24
C LEU A 119 16.66 9.28 7.04
N GLN A 120 16.79 8.84 8.30
CA GLN A 120 17.96 9.11 9.14
C GLN A 120 19.10 8.11 8.94
N SER A 121 18.89 7.08 8.12
CA SER A 121 19.89 6.05 7.84
C SER A 121 20.31 6.08 6.38
N GLU A 122 21.49 5.53 6.08
CA GLU A 122 21.91 5.27 4.70
C GLU A 122 21.46 3.86 4.22
N SER A 123 20.45 3.27 4.87
CA SER A 123 20.01 1.91 4.58
C SER A 123 19.18 1.86 3.31
N LEU A 124 19.46 0.90 2.42
CA LEU A 124 18.63 0.67 1.23
C LEU A 124 17.24 0.12 1.57
N ILE A 125 17.12 -0.64 2.67
CA ILE A 125 15.87 -1.24 3.14
C ILE A 125 15.83 -1.12 4.65
N THR A 126 14.73 -0.57 5.16
CA THR A 126 14.41 -0.56 6.60
C THR A 126 13.16 -1.40 6.83
N SER A 127 13.18 -2.26 7.84
CA SER A 127 12.03 -3.10 8.21
C SER A 127 11.85 -3.12 9.73
N PRO A 128 10.60 -3.12 10.24
CA PRO A 128 10.36 -3.31 11.66
C PRO A 128 10.81 -4.73 12.08
N ARG A 129 11.53 -4.82 13.20
CA ARG A 129 11.89 -6.10 13.85
C ARG A 129 10.86 -6.45 14.92
#